data_AF-A0A961CCH1-F1
#
_entry.id   AF-A0A961CCH1-F1
#
_cell.length_a   1.000
_cell.length_b   1.000
_cell.length_c   1.000
_cell.angle_alpha   90.00
_cell.angle_beta   90.00
_cell.angle_gamma   90.00
#
_symmetry.space_group_name_H-M   'P 1'
#
loop_
_entity.id
_entity.type
_entity.pdbx_description
1 polymer ?
#
loop_
_entity_poly.entity_id
_entity_poly.type
_entity_poly.pdbx_seq_one_letter_code
_entity_poly.pdbx_strand_id
1 'polypeptide(L)'
;HATQDWVDYAEDLLDMFNLAHRADELPTKFSRGLKQKTALIVGLIRPFSVLLIDEPFAGLDVPGQETLVEVIGDLAEQGASIICSTHQLDLLAVATRL
;
A
#
# COMPACT_ATOMS: atom_id res chain seq x y z
N HIS A 1 8.52 -1.69 11.80
CA HIS A 1 7.60 -2.74 11.31
C HIS A 1 8.25 -4.12 11.47
N ALA A 2 8.37 -4.58 12.72
CA ALA A 2 8.73 -5.97 13.06
C ALA A 2 7.45 -6.65 13.53
N THR A 3 6.70 -7.21 12.59
CA THR A 3 5.46 -7.93 12.92
C THR A 3 5.84 -9.32 13.39
N GLN A 4 5.54 -9.63 14.66
CA GLN A 4 5.68 -10.99 15.20
C GLN A 4 4.64 -11.94 14.60
N ASP A 5 3.52 -11.39 14.10
CA ASP A 5 2.54 -12.10 13.28
C ASP A 5 2.21 -11.29 12.01
N TRP A 6 2.46 -11.89 10.83
CA TRP A 6 2.18 -11.26 9.54
C TRP A 6 0.71 -11.38 9.15
N VAL A 7 -0.05 -12.27 9.81
CA VAL A 7 -1.48 -12.48 9.56
C VAL A 7 -2.27 -11.28 10.09
N ASP A 8 -2.06 -10.90 11.35
CA ASP A 8 -2.70 -9.72 11.97
C ASP A 8 -2.46 -8.47 11.12
N TYR A 9 -1.21 -8.27 10.68
CA TYR A 9 -0.88 -7.12 9.84
C TYR A 9 -1.49 -7.21 8.44
N ALA A 10 -1.71 -8.41 7.90
CA ALA A 10 -2.44 -8.58 6.66
C ALA A 10 -3.92 -8.18 6.80
N GLU A 11 -4.54 -8.55 7.93
CA GLU A 11 -5.91 -8.19 8.27
C GLU A 11 -6.04 -6.66 8.44
N ASP A 12 -5.12 -6.02 9.17
CA ASP A 12 -5.06 -4.56 9.29
C ASP A 12 -4.98 -3.87 7.92
N LEU A 13 -4.08 -4.34 7.05
CA LEU A 13 -3.92 -3.80 5.70
C LEU A 13 -5.19 -4.03 4.85
N LEU A 14 -5.82 -5.20 4.97
CA LEU A 14 -7.09 -5.48 4.29
C LEU A 14 -8.19 -4.53 4.77
N ASP A 15 -8.26 -4.21 6.05
CA ASP A 15 -9.22 -3.25 6.59
C ASP A 15 -8.94 -1.82 6.10
N MET A 16 -7.68 -1.36 6.19
CA MET A 16 -7.26 -0.03 5.73
C MET A 16 -7.61 0.21 4.26
N PHE A 17 -7.38 -0.79 3.40
CA PHE A 17 -7.69 -0.70 1.97
C PHE A 17 -9.16 -1.05 1.62
N ASN A 18 -10.01 -1.28 2.63
CA ASN A 18 -11.41 -1.70 2.48
C ASN A 18 -11.57 -2.95 1.59
N LEU A 19 -10.78 -3.98 1.88
CA LEU A 19 -10.73 -5.27 1.19
C LEU A 19 -11.05 -6.47 2.08
N ALA A 20 -11.15 -6.31 3.41
CA ALA A 20 -11.43 -7.42 4.33
C ALA A 20 -12.69 -8.21 3.97
N HIS A 21 -13.76 -7.53 3.57
CA HIS A 21 -15.02 -8.16 3.13
C HIS A 21 -14.89 -8.99 1.83
N ARG A 22 -13.74 -8.97 1.17
CA ARG A 22 -13.42 -9.71 -0.06
C ARG A 22 -12.19 -10.60 0.07
N ALA A 23 -11.69 -10.83 1.29
CA ALA A 23 -10.45 -11.57 1.53
C ALA A 23 -10.46 -12.98 0.93
N ASP A 24 -11.62 -13.65 0.94
CA ASP A 24 -11.80 -15.00 0.39
C ASP A 24 -12.20 -15.03 -1.10
N GLU A 25 -12.32 -13.88 -1.76
CA GLU A 25 -12.66 -13.82 -3.18
C GLU A 25 -11.46 -14.10 -4.09
N LEU A 26 -11.69 -14.81 -5.19
CA LEU A 26 -10.66 -15.05 -6.20
C LEU A 26 -10.25 -13.72 -6.90
N PRO A 27 -8.94 -13.46 -7.09
CA PRO A 27 -8.45 -12.25 -7.78
C PRO A 27 -8.98 -12.06 -9.20
N THR A 28 -9.48 -13.12 -9.85
CA THR A 28 -10.12 -13.06 -11.17
C THR A 28 -11.41 -12.23 -11.16
N LYS A 29 -12.07 -12.09 -10.00
CA LYS A 29 -13.28 -11.28 -9.81
C LYS A 29 -12.99 -9.80 -9.53
N PHE A 30 -11.72 -9.43 -9.36
CA PHE A 30 -11.34 -8.08 -8.96
C PHE A 30 -11.27 -7.12 -10.14
N SER A 31 -11.77 -5.90 -9.92
CA SER A 31 -11.52 -4.77 -10.80
C SER A 31 -10.03 -4.44 -10.82
N ARG A 32 -9.59 -3.60 -11.76
CA ARG A 32 -8.19 -3.15 -11.82
C ARG A 32 -7.73 -2.51 -10.52
N GLY A 33 -8.55 -1.65 -9.91
CA GLY A 33 -8.22 -1.00 -8.64
C GLY A 33 -8.15 -1.96 -7.47
N LEU A 34 -9.03 -2.95 -7.40
CA LEU A 34 -8.97 -3.99 -6.36
C LEU A 34 -7.71 -4.86 -6.50
N LYS A 35 -7.30 -5.17 -7.74
CA LYS A 35 -6.03 -5.86 -8.00
C LYS A 35 -4.84 -5.01 -7.58
N GLN A 36 -4.88 -3.70 -7.84
CA GLN A 36 -3.84 -2.76 -7.41
C GLN A 36 -3.73 -2.73 -5.87
N LYS A 37 -4.85 -2.55 -5.17
CA LYS A 37 -4.90 -2.60 -3.69
C LYS A 37 -4.32 -3.91 -3.15
N THR A 38 -4.72 -5.04 -3.74
CA THR A 38 -4.21 -6.36 -3.33
C THR A 38 -2.69 -6.47 -3.56
N ALA A 39 -2.17 -5.98 -4.69
CA ALA A 39 -0.73 -5.99 -4.99
C ALA A 39 0.06 -5.12 -3.99
N LEU A 40 -0.48 -3.97 -3.60
CA LEU A 40 0.10 -3.11 -2.56
C LEU A 40 0.16 -3.84 -1.22
N ILE A 41 -0.95 -4.42 -0.76
CA ILE A 41 -1.00 -5.21 0.48
C ILE A 41 0.05 -6.32 0.47
N VAL A 42 0.17 -7.08 -0.63
CA VAL A 42 1.18 -8.14 -0.78
C VAL A 42 2.61 -7.61 -0.68
N GLY A 43 2.88 -6.42 -1.23
CA GLY A 43 4.18 -5.76 -1.09
C GLY A 43 4.47 -5.26 0.32
N LEU A 44 3.43 -4.89 1.06
CA LEU A 44 3.52 -4.28 2.39
C LEU A 44 3.61 -5.30 3.52
N ILE A 45 2.99 -6.49 3.37
CA ILE A 45 2.77 -7.49 4.43
C ILE A 45 4.04 -8.01 5.12
N ARG A 46 5.20 -7.93 4.47
CA ARG A 46 6.48 -8.38 5.02
C ARG A 46 7.31 -7.19 5.50
N PRO A 47 8.13 -7.37 6.55
CA PRO A 47 9.08 -6.34 6.93
C PRO A 47 10.08 -6.07 5.78
N PHE A 48 10.36 -4.80 5.52
CA PHE A 48 11.37 -4.38 4.55
C PHE A 48 12.17 -3.19 5.08
N SER A 49 13.38 -3.01 4.57
CA SER A 49 14.15 -1.78 4.79
C SER A 49 14.03 -0.81 3.61
N VAL A 50 13.67 -1.33 2.43
CA VAL A 50 13.49 -0.57 1.19
C VAL A 50 12.24 -1.07 0.46
N LEU A 51 11.38 -0.14 0.05
CA LEU A 51 10.20 -0.40 -0.76
C LEU A 51 10.33 0.33 -2.10
N LEU A 52 10.35 -0.43 -3.20
CA LEU A 52 10.35 0.10 -4.56
C LEU A 52 8.95 -0.09 -5.15
N ILE A 53 8.29 0.99 -5.58
CA ILE A 53 6.98 0.87 -6.24
C ILE A 53 6.91 1.76 -7.47
N ASP A 54 6.42 1.19 -8.57
CA ASP A 54 6.19 1.89 -9.83
C ASP A 54 4.71 2.21 -10.02
N GLU A 55 4.40 3.49 -10.18
CA GLU A 55 3.06 4.05 -10.37
C GLU A 55 2.01 3.50 -9.37
N PRO A 56 2.24 3.60 -8.05
CA PRO A 56 1.43 2.90 -7.06
C PRO A 56 -0.01 3.44 -6.98
N PHE A 57 -0.22 4.70 -7.36
CA PHE A 57 -1.52 5.38 -7.33
C PHE A 57 -2.43 5.01 -8.51
N ALA A 58 -1.87 4.41 -9.56
CA ALA A 58 -2.59 4.13 -10.79
C ALA A 58 -3.71 3.10 -10.56
N GLY A 59 -4.95 3.53 -10.76
CA GLY A 59 -6.14 2.68 -10.63
C GLY A 59 -6.69 2.58 -9.20
N LEU A 60 -6.08 3.24 -8.21
CA LEU A 60 -6.70 3.47 -6.92
C LEU A 60 -7.81 4.54 -7.03
N ASP A 61 -8.85 4.37 -6.23
CA ASP A 61 -9.82 5.42 -5.93
C ASP A 61 -9.20 6.45 -4.96
N VAL A 62 -9.85 7.61 -4.81
CA VAL A 62 -9.36 8.69 -3.93
C VAL A 62 -9.06 8.18 -2.50
N PRO A 63 -9.97 7.43 -1.84
CA PRO A 63 -9.67 6.89 -0.51
C PRO A 63 -8.45 5.96 -0.51
N GLY A 64 -8.30 5.11 -1.53
CA GLY A 64 -7.14 4.22 -1.62
C GLY A 64 -5.82 4.96 -1.84
N GLN A 65 -5.83 6.11 -2.52
CA GLN A 65 -4.65 6.96 -2.65
C GLN A 65 -4.27 7.59 -1.32
N GLU A 66 -5.24 8.13 -0.57
CA GLU A 66 -5.02 8.70 0.76
C GLU A 66 -4.46 7.65 1.73
N THR A 67 -5.08 6.47 1.79
CA THR A 67 -4.57 5.35 2.61
C THR A 67 -3.14 4.97 2.24
N LEU A 68 -2.82 4.91 0.95
CA LEU A 68 -1.45 4.59 0.53
C LEU A 68 -0.45 5.65 1.00
N VAL A 69 -0.80 6.94 0.92
CA VAL A 69 0.05 8.05 1.38
C VAL A 69 0.30 7.96 2.90
N GLU A 70 -0.73 7.65 3.67
CA GLU A 70 -0.61 7.45 5.12
C GLU A 70 0.32 6.28 5.44
N VAL A 71 0.09 5.11 4.82
CA VAL A 71 0.89 3.90 5.03
C VAL A 71 2.37 4.13 4.71
N ILE A 72 2.69 4.75 3.56
CA ILE A 72 4.09 5.02 3.21
C ILE A 72 4.72 6.07 4.15
N GLY A 73 3.94 7.03 4.64
CA GLY A 73 4.39 8.00 5.64
C GLY A 73 4.80 7.31 6.94
N ASP A 74 3.91 6.48 7.49
CA ASP A 74 4.16 5.73 8.73
C ASP A 74 5.37 4.80 8.61
N LEU A 75 5.52 4.13 7.47
CA LEU A 75 6.66 3.25 7.21
C LEU A 75 7.99 4.03 7.13
N ALA A 76 7.97 5.21 6.50
CA ALA A 76 9.13 6.09 6.44
C ALA A 76 9.53 6.59 7.83
N GLU A 77 8.56 6.98 8.67
CA GLU A 77 8.81 7.34 10.08
C GLU A 77 9.40 6.18 10.89
N GLN A 78 9.01 4.95 10.57
CA GLN A 78 9.58 3.73 11.15
C GLN A 78 10.96 3.33 10.56
N GLY A 79 11.52 4.14 9.64
CA GLY A 79 12.87 3.96 9.10
C GLY A 79 12.95 3.19 7.77
N ALA A 80 11.83 2.90 7.10
CA ALA A 80 11.88 2.37 5.74
C ALA A 80 12.31 3.44 4.74
N SER A 81 13.11 3.06 3.74
CA SER A 81 13.36 3.90 2.57
C SER A 81 12.36 3.54 1.46
N ILE A 82 11.67 4.54 0.91
CA ILE A 82 10.63 4.31 -0.09
C ILE A 82 11.03 5.04 -1.37
N ILE A 83 11.08 4.31 -2.48
CA ILE A 83 11.36 4.85 -3.81
C ILE A 83 10.12 4.59 -4.65
N CYS A 84 9.48 5.68 -5.06
CA CYS A 84 8.24 5.68 -5.82
C CYS A 84 8.48 6.35 -7.17
N SER A 85 8.05 5.71 -8.25
CA SER A 85 7.93 6.33 -9.58
C SER A 85 6.48 6.76 -9.77
N THR A 86 6.23 8.04 -10.06
CA THR A 86 4.89 8.50 -10.42
C THR A 86 4.87 9.81 -11.19
N HIS A 87 3.81 10.01 -11.98
CA HIS A 87 3.45 11.30 -12.57
C HIS A 87 2.50 12.15 -11.70
N GLN A 88 2.00 11.62 -10.57
CA GLN A 88 1.04 12.29 -9.69
C GLN A 88 1.72 12.98 -8.50
N LEU A 89 2.49 14.04 -8.76
CA LEU A 89 3.28 14.74 -7.74
C LEU A 89 2.45 15.34 -6.60
N ASP A 90 1.20 15.73 -6.86
CA ASP A 90 0.31 16.32 -5.86
C ASP A 90 -0.02 15.35 -4.70
N LEU A 91 0.10 14.04 -4.94
CA LEU A 91 -0.13 13.00 -3.94
C LEU A 91 1.11 12.74 -3.06
N LEU A 92 2.27 13.31 -3.39
CA LEU A 92 3.54 13.06 -2.72
C LEU A 92 3.94 14.19 -1.75
N ALA A 93 2.99 14.66 -0.93
CA ALA A 93 3.29 15.62 0.14
C ALA A 93 4.35 15.09 1.14
N VAL A 94 4.47 13.76 1.25
CA VAL A 94 5.42 13.06 2.14
C VAL A 94 6.81 12.84 1.53
N ALA A 95 7.02 13.16 0.24
CA ALA A 95 8.31 12.93 -0.41
C ALA A 95 9.40 13.83 0.19
N THR A 96 10.49 13.21 0.66
CA THR A 96 11.65 13.96 1.18
C THR A 96 12.56 14.46 0.05
N ARG A 97 12.52 13.83 -1.12
CA ARG A 97 13.32 14.16 -2.32
C ARG A 97 12.52 13.81 -3.59
N LEU A 98 12.72 14.59 -4.65
CA LEU A 98 12.17 14.40 -5.99
C LEU A 98 13.29 14.19 -7.01
#